data_AF-A0A1R4LDT1-F1
#
_entry.id   AF-A0A1R4LDT1-F1
#
_cell.length_a   1.000
_cell.length_b   1.000
_cell.length_c   1.000
_cell.angle_alpha   90.00
_cell.angle_beta   90.00
_cell.angle_gamma   90.00
#
_symmetry.space_group_name_H-M   'P 1'
#
loop_
_entity.id
_entity.type
_entity.pdbx_description
1 polymer ?
#
loop_
_entity_poly.entity_id
_entity_poly.type
_entity_poly.pdbx_seq_one_letter_code
_entity_poly.pdbx_strand_id
1 'polypeptide(L)'
;MNKQQLAAKIWESANQMRSKIEANDYKDYILGFIFYKFLSDKQVQFLLQNDFDNELISKVSEADADTVKFVQDELGYFIAYDNLFSTWVNDGKDFDIAYVRDSLSAFSRPRGSNL
;
A
#
# COMPACT_ATOMS: atom_id res chain seq x y z
N MET A 1 -20.20 -35.62 3.16
CA MET A 1 -19.63 -34.67 2.18
C MET A 1 -18.27 -35.17 1.76
N ASN A 2 -18.06 -35.40 0.46
CA ASN A 2 -16.86 -36.06 -0.06
C ASN A 2 -15.81 -35.01 -0.47
N LYS A 3 -14.51 -35.30 -0.28
CA LYS A 3 -13.40 -34.33 -0.49
C LYS A 3 -13.39 -33.72 -1.90
N GLN A 4 -13.88 -34.47 -2.89
CA GLN A 4 -14.01 -34.02 -4.28
C GLN A 4 -15.07 -32.92 -4.47
N GLN A 5 -16.17 -32.96 -3.73
CA GLN A 5 -17.22 -31.93 -3.82
C GLN A 5 -16.77 -30.62 -3.20
N LEU A 6 -15.94 -30.67 -2.15
CA LEU A 6 -15.33 -29.49 -1.55
C LEU A 6 -14.33 -28.83 -2.50
N ALA A 7 -13.47 -29.64 -3.14
CA ALA A 7 -12.52 -29.15 -4.14
C ALA A 7 -13.22 -28.51 -5.35
N ALA A 8 -14.32 -29.11 -5.82
CA ALA A 8 -15.12 -28.55 -6.92
C ALA A 8 -15.71 -27.18 -6.55
N LYS A 9 -16.23 -27.04 -5.32
CA LYS A 9 -16.82 -25.77 -4.85
C LYS A 9 -15.78 -24.65 -4.69
N ILE A 10 -14.57 -25.00 -4.25
CA ILE A 10 -13.44 -24.07 -4.16
C ILE A 10 -13.02 -23.61 -5.56
N TRP A 11 -12.93 -24.56 -6.50
CA TRP A 11 -12.54 -24.29 -7.88
C TRP A 11 -13.58 -23.42 -8.61
N GLU A 12 -14.87 -23.70 -8.41
CA GLU A 12 -15.97 -22.94 -8.99
C GLU A 12 -16.04 -21.50 -8.45
N SER A 13 -15.82 -21.33 -7.13
CA SER A 13 -15.75 -20.00 -6.49
C SER A 13 -14.57 -19.17 -7.03
N ALA A 14 -13.41 -19.79 -7.21
CA ALA A 14 -12.23 -19.15 -7.80
C ALA A 14 -12.45 -18.80 -9.29
N ASN A 15 -13.20 -19.63 -10.03
CA ASN A 15 -13.47 -19.40 -11.44
C ASN A 15 -14.50 -18.26 -11.66
N GLN A 16 -15.45 -18.05 -10.74
CA GLN A 16 -16.37 -16.91 -10.78
C GLN A 16 -15.65 -15.57 -10.51
N MET A 17 -14.61 -15.55 -9.69
CA MET A 17 -13.78 -14.35 -9.47
C MET A 17 -12.89 -14.03 -10.69
N ARG A 18 -12.57 -15.02 -11.52
CA ARG A 18 -11.71 -14.88 -12.71
C ARG A 18 -12.33 -14.07 -13.85
N SER A 19 -13.64 -13.87 -13.87
CA SER A 19 -14.32 -13.18 -14.98
C SER A 19 -14.34 -11.65 -14.86
N LYS A 20 -13.74 -11.06 -13.80
CA LYS A 20 -13.69 -9.61 -13.60
C LYS A 20 -12.28 -9.01 -13.47
N ILE A 21 -11.23 -9.83 -13.46
CA ILE A 21 -9.84 -9.39 -13.31
C ILE A 21 -9.00 -10.21 -14.28
N GLU A 22 -8.31 -9.55 -15.22
CA GLU A 22 -7.40 -10.25 -16.11
C GLU A 22 -6.29 -10.92 -15.28
N ALA A 23 -5.98 -12.19 -15.56
CA ALA A 23 -5.01 -12.96 -14.77
C ALA A 23 -3.57 -12.41 -14.85
N ASN A 24 -3.29 -11.55 -15.84
CA ASN A 24 -2.02 -10.87 -16.00
C ASN A 24 -1.86 -9.69 -15.02
N ASP A 25 -2.98 -9.06 -14.71
CA ASP A 25 -3.11 -7.89 -13.84
C ASP A 25 -2.85 -8.25 -12.37
N TYR A 26 -3.31 -9.42 -11.93
CA TYR A 26 -3.15 -9.90 -10.55
C TYR A 26 -1.68 -10.03 -10.11
N LYS A 27 -0.78 -10.41 -11.02
CA LYS A 27 0.65 -10.57 -10.73
C LYS A 27 1.31 -9.21 -10.50
N ASP A 28 0.99 -8.23 -11.34
CA ASP A 28 1.50 -6.87 -11.22
C ASP A 28 0.90 -6.16 -10.00
N TYR A 29 -0.37 -6.45 -9.64
CA TYR A 29 -0.99 -5.94 -8.41
C TYR A 29 -0.37 -6.51 -7.14
N ILE A 30 -0.12 -7.83 -7.06
CA ILE A 30 0.58 -8.41 -5.91
C ILE A 30 2.00 -7.85 -5.80
N LEU A 31 2.71 -7.70 -6.92
CA LEU A 31 4.06 -7.18 -6.89
C LEU A 31 4.09 -5.71 -6.44
N GLY A 32 3.18 -4.88 -6.96
CA GLY A 32 2.99 -3.51 -6.49
C GLY A 32 2.63 -3.44 -5.02
N PHE A 33 1.88 -4.42 -4.52
CA PHE A 33 1.50 -4.50 -3.11
C PHE A 33 2.66 -4.89 -2.19
N ILE A 34 3.43 -5.91 -2.56
CA ILE A 34 4.65 -6.30 -1.84
C ILE A 34 5.65 -5.15 -1.84
N PHE A 35 5.78 -4.45 -2.98
CA PHE A 35 6.63 -3.28 -3.10
C PHE A 35 6.15 -2.13 -2.22
N TYR A 36 4.85 -1.85 -2.19
CA TYR A 36 4.26 -0.82 -1.34
C TYR A 36 4.50 -1.10 0.15
N LYS A 37 4.26 -2.34 0.58
CA LYS A 37 4.58 -2.78 1.93
C LYS A 37 6.08 -2.57 2.24
N PHE A 38 6.96 -2.95 1.31
CA PHE A 38 8.39 -2.79 1.48
C PHE A 38 8.79 -1.31 1.64
N LEU A 39 8.24 -0.40 0.83
CA LEU A 39 8.50 1.04 0.95
C LEU A 39 7.96 1.61 2.27
N SER A 40 6.73 1.23 2.65
CA SER A 40 6.12 1.66 3.91
C SER A 40 6.94 1.20 5.11
N ASP A 41 7.34 -0.07 5.15
CA ASP A 41 8.18 -0.62 6.22
C ASP A 41 9.54 0.08 6.25
N LYS A 42 10.16 0.32 5.08
CA LYS A 42 11.46 1.00 4.97
C LYS A 42 11.40 2.44 5.49
N GLN A 43 10.34 3.18 5.18
CA GLN A 43 10.16 4.53 5.71
C GLN A 43 9.95 4.53 7.22
N VAL A 44 9.12 3.62 7.75
CA VAL A 44 8.91 3.51 9.20
C VAL A 44 10.22 3.18 9.92
N GLN A 45 11.01 2.24 9.39
CA GLN A 45 12.33 1.91 9.93
C GLN A 45 13.29 3.11 9.87
N PHE A 46 13.29 3.87 8.78
CA PHE A 46 14.09 5.08 8.66
C PHE A 46 13.70 6.12 9.71
N LEU A 47 12.41 6.38 9.89
CA LEU A 47 11.92 7.33 10.90
C LEU A 47 12.32 6.87 12.32
N LEU A 48 12.12 5.59 12.64
CA LEU A 48 12.52 5.01 13.94
C LEU A 48 14.03 5.11 14.21
N GLN A 49 14.87 5.06 13.18
CA GLN A 49 16.32 5.22 13.29
C GLN A 49 16.76 6.68 13.48
N ASN A 50 15.90 7.64 13.14
CA ASN A 50 16.16 9.08 13.26
C ASN A 50 15.40 9.70 14.44
N ASP A 51 15.27 8.95 15.53
CA ASP A 51 14.65 9.38 16.80
C ASP A 51 13.15 9.74 16.72
N PHE A 52 12.42 9.32 15.67
CA PHE A 52 10.96 9.38 15.69
C PHE A 52 10.41 8.20 16.50
N ASP A 53 9.56 8.48 17.48
CA ASP A 53 8.76 7.45 18.16
C ASP A 53 7.46 7.17 17.40
N ASN A 54 6.72 6.14 17.84
CA ASN A 54 5.44 5.79 17.21
C ASN A 54 4.40 6.92 17.28
N GLU A 55 4.47 7.81 18.27
CA GLU A 55 3.56 8.95 18.39
C GLU A 55 3.89 10.04 17.37
N LEU A 56 5.17 10.33 17.16
CA LEU A 56 5.66 11.22 16.12
C LEU A 56 5.32 10.68 14.74
N ILE A 57 5.54 9.38 14.50
CA ILE A 57 5.19 8.71 13.23
C ILE A 57 3.68 8.86 12.96
N SER A 58 2.83 8.76 13.98
CA SER A 58 1.37 8.97 13.82
C SER A 58 0.96 10.38 13.40
N LYS A 59 1.85 11.36 13.53
CA LYS A 59 1.63 12.76 13.16
C LYS A 59 2.32 13.13 11.84
N VAL A 60 3.11 12.21 11.26
CA VAL A 60 3.82 12.44 9.99
C VAL A 60 2.79 12.56 8.86
N SER A 61 2.68 13.78 8.34
CA SER A 61 1.75 14.13 7.27
C SER A 61 2.43 15.02 6.24
N GLU A 62 1.82 15.16 5.07
CA GLU A 62 2.33 16.04 4.00
C GLU A 62 2.33 17.53 4.39
N ALA A 63 1.66 17.90 5.48
CA ALA A 63 1.65 19.26 6.00
C ALA A 63 3.00 19.67 6.62
N ASP A 64 3.81 18.71 7.07
CA ASP A 64 5.14 18.96 7.60
C ASP A 64 6.19 18.87 6.48
N ALA A 65 6.42 20.01 5.83
CA ALA A 65 7.34 20.11 4.71
C ALA A 65 8.79 19.76 5.05
N ASP A 66 9.20 19.93 6.31
CA ASP A 66 10.56 19.64 6.75
C ASP A 66 10.76 18.13 6.91
N THR A 67 9.81 17.44 7.55
CA THR A 67 9.82 15.98 7.64
C THR A 67 9.67 15.33 6.26
N VAL A 68 8.81 15.86 5.40
CA VAL A 68 8.65 15.37 4.02
C VAL A 68 9.96 15.47 3.25
N LYS A 69 10.64 16.63 3.29
CA LYS A 69 11.93 16.80 2.61
C LYS A 69 13.01 15.88 3.18
N PHE A 70 13.09 15.76 4.50
CA PHE A 70 14.07 14.90 5.15
C PHE A 70 13.96 13.45 4.70
N VAL A 71 12.72 12.91 4.66
CA VAL A 71 12.47 11.55 4.18
C VAL A 71 12.71 11.45 2.67
N GLN A 72 12.33 12.45 1.89
CA GLN A 72 12.55 12.47 0.43
C GLN A 72 14.03 12.55 0.05
N ASP A 73 14.84 13.30 0.78
CA ASP A 73 16.27 13.45 0.49
C ASP A 73 17.02 12.13 0.70
N GLU A 74 16.62 11.32 1.69
CA GLU A 74 17.24 10.02 1.94
C GLU A 74 16.60 8.87 1.13
N LEU A 75 15.27 8.79 1.09
CA LEU A 75 14.55 7.64 0.52
C LEU A 75 14.09 7.88 -0.92
N GLY A 76 14.01 9.14 -1.38
CA GLY A 76 13.50 9.51 -2.70
C GLY A 76 11.98 9.53 -2.81
N TYR A 77 11.26 9.25 -1.72
CA TYR A 77 9.80 9.23 -1.65
C TYR A 77 9.32 9.57 -0.24
N PHE A 78 8.01 9.81 -0.10
CA PHE A 78 7.35 10.00 1.19
C PHE A 78 5.96 9.37 1.15
N ILE A 79 5.58 8.69 2.23
CA ILE A 79 4.27 8.10 2.45
C ILE A 79 3.70 8.70 3.74
N ALA A 80 2.57 9.40 3.65
CA ALA A 80 1.89 9.94 4.83
C ALA A 80 1.44 8.81 5.78
N TYR A 81 1.31 9.11 7.08
CA TYR A 81 0.90 8.12 8.07
C TYR A 81 -0.42 7.41 7.72
N ASP A 82 -1.41 8.16 7.23
CA ASP A 82 -2.72 7.65 6.81
C ASP A 82 -2.63 6.64 5.64
N ASN A 83 -1.52 6.68 4.91
CA ASN A 83 -1.24 5.80 3.79
C ASN A 83 -0.24 4.69 4.14
N LEU A 84 0.30 4.65 5.36
CA LEU A 84 1.19 3.54 5.73
C LEU A 84 0.44 2.21 5.74
N PHE A 85 1.15 1.16 5.37
CA PHE A 85 0.62 -0.20 5.33
C PHE A 85 0.08 -0.64 6.70
N SER A 86 0.80 -0.33 7.77
CA SER A 86 0.39 -0.61 9.16
C SER A 86 -0.93 0.08 9.52
N THR A 87 -1.12 1.33 9.08
CA THR A 87 -2.34 2.11 9.31
C THR A 87 -3.52 1.48 8.58
N TRP A 88 -3.35 1.05 7.33
CA TRP A 88 -4.41 0.37 6.57
C TRP A 88 -4.82 -0.97 7.18
N VAL A 89 -3.85 -1.75 7.67
CA VAL A 89 -4.12 -3.02 8.35
C VAL A 89 -4.88 -2.78 9.66
N ASN A 90 -4.53 -1.74 10.41
CA ASN A 90 -5.17 -1.41 11.69
C ASN A 90 -6.58 -0.81 11.53
N ASP A 91 -6.81 -0.01 10.49
CA ASP A 91 -8.12 0.60 10.22
C ASP A 91 -9.18 -0.43 9.80
N GLY A 92 -8.79 -1.66 9.50
CA GLY A 92 -9.71 -2.71 9.06
C GLY A 92 -10.48 -2.34 7.79
N LYS A 93 -10.00 -1.34 7.04
CA LYS A 93 -10.56 -0.99 5.73
C LYS A 93 -10.47 -2.25 4.89
N ASP A 94 -11.63 -2.75 4.47
CA ASP A 94 -11.72 -3.81 3.48
C ASP A 94 -10.71 -3.49 2.40
N PHE A 95 -9.78 -4.43 2.21
CA PHE A 95 -8.53 -4.23 1.50
C PHE A 95 -8.84 -4.10 -0.01
N ASP A 96 -9.45 -2.98 -0.38
CA ASP A 96 -9.92 -2.73 -1.74
C ASP A 96 -8.72 -2.26 -2.55
N ILE A 97 -8.49 -2.99 -3.64
CA ILE A 97 -7.45 -2.75 -4.65
C ILE A 97 -7.54 -1.31 -5.19
N ALA A 98 -8.71 -0.66 -5.11
CA ALA A 98 -8.89 0.75 -5.41
C ALA A 98 -7.96 1.67 -4.60
N TYR A 99 -7.76 1.43 -3.31
CA TYR A 99 -6.90 2.27 -2.45
C TYR A 99 -5.42 2.14 -2.79
N VAL A 100 -4.99 0.93 -3.17
CA VAL A 100 -3.62 0.67 -3.63
C VAL A 100 -3.37 1.40 -4.95
N ARG A 101 -4.34 1.37 -5.87
CA ARG A 101 -4.26 2.08 -7.15
C ARG A 101 -4.16 3.59 -6.95
N ASP A 102 -4.99 4.15 -6.09
CA ASP A 102 -4.99 5.58 -5.82
C ASP A 102 -3.67 6.01 -5.17
N SER A 103 -3.10 5.20 -4.27
CA SER A 103 -1.82 5.49 -3.61
C SER A 103 -0.60 5.32 -4.52
N LEU A 104 -0.56 4.28 -5.36
CA LEU A 104 0.46 4.14 -6.40
C LEU A 104 0.37 5.28 -7.43
N SER A 105 -0.86 5.74 -7.75
CA SER A 105 -1.05 6.89 -8.62
C SER A 105 -0.53 8.19 -7.98
N ALA A 106 -0.71 8.36 -6.66
CA ALA A 106 -0.15 9.47 -5.91
C ALA A 106 1.39 9.46 -5.93
N PHE A 107 2.02 8.29 -5.84
CA PHE A 107 3.47 8.13 -5.97
C PHE A 107 3.99 8.50 -7.37
N SER A 108 3.23 8.18 -8.42
CA SER A 108 3.62 8.42 -9.81
C SER A 108 3.36 9.83 -10.33
N ARG A 109 2.67 10.70 -9.57
CA ARG A 109 2.37 12.08 -10.00
C ARG A 109 3.68 12.88 -10.08
N PRO A 110 4.11 13.32 -11.26
CA PRO A 110 5.19 14.29 -11.35
C PRO A 110 4.69 15.61 -10.73
N ARG A 111 5.55 16.28 -9.95
CA ARG A 111 5.30 17.67 -9.57
C ARG A 111 5.13 18.50 -10.85
N GLY A 112 3.89 18.88 -11.20
CA GLY A 112 3.62 19.87 -12.23
C GLY A 112 2.42 19.57 -13.14
N SER A 113 1.27 20.16 -12.81
CA SER A 113 0.20 20.68 -13.67
C SER A 113 -1.07 20.78 -12.80
N ASN A 114 -1.73 21.90 -12.57
CA ASN A 114 -1.74 23.22 -13.20
C ASN A 114 -2.37 24.22 -12.19
N LEU A 115 -1.91 25.47 -12.25
CA LEU A 115 -2.81 26.63 -12.15
C LEU A 115 -3.70 26.66 -13.40
#